data_AF-E8JNR9-F1
#
_entry.id   AF-E8JNR9-F1
#
_cell.length_a   1.000
_cell.length_b   1.000
_cell.length_c   1.000
_cell.angle_alpha   90.00
_cell.angle_beta   90.00
_cell.angle_gamma   90.00
#
_symmetry.space_group_name_H-M   'P 1'
#
loop_
_entity.id
_entity.type
_entity.pdbx_description
1 polymer ?
#
loop_
_entity_poly.entity_id
_entity_poly.type
_entity_poly.pdbx_seq_one_letter_code
_entity_poly.pdbx_strand_id
1 'polypeptide(L)' 'MKSDQTIIRKYLMEQINNTTELIGIKDNNITIQKALDGGSHREIYAKLDYTPPLCPHFQGTMIKYD' A
#
# COMPACT_ATOMS: atom_id res chain seq x y z
N MET A 1 21.87 16.51 17.16
CA MET A 1 20.86 16.85 16.14
C MET A 1 20.27 15.56 15.59
N LYS A 2 18.95 15.44 15.49
CA LYS A 2 18.36 14.36 14.68
C LYS A 2 18.80 14.61 13.23
N SER A 3 19.28 13.57 12.55
CA SER A 3 19.67 13.67 11.15
C SER A 3 18.47 14.04 10.29
N ASP A 4 18.66 14.91 9.31
CA ASP A 4 17.62 15.32 8.35
C ASP A 4 16.99 14.09 7.67
N GLN A 5 17.77 13.03 7.46
CA GLN A 5 17.29 11.76 6.91
C GLN A 5 16.24 11.08 7.80
N THR A 6 16.37 11.18 9.13
CA THR A 6 15.40 10.64 10.09
C THR A 6 14.11 11.44 10.07
N ILE A 7 14.22 12.77 9.91
CA ILE A 7 13.07 13.68 9.83
C ILE A 7 12.30 13.43 8.52
N ILE A 8 13.00 13.31 7.40
CA ILE A 8 12.41 13.00 6.08
C ILE A 8 11.70 11.64 6.10
N ARG A 9 12.33 10.60 6.64
CA ARG A 9 11.70 9.27 6.76
C ARG A 9 10.42 9.30 7.60
N LYS A 10 10.42 10.02 8.73
CA LYS A 10 9.26 10.13 9.59
C LYS A 10 8.10 10.83 8.88
N TYR A 11 8.37 11.98 8.25
CA TYR A 11 7.36 12.75 7.54
C TYR A 11 6.75 11.97 6.35
N LEU A 12 7.59 11.24 5.60
CA LEU A 12 7.14 10.39 4.52
C LEU A 12 6.20 9.29 5.02
N MET A 13 6.57 8.60 6.11
CA MET A 13 5.73 7.56 6.72
C MET A 13 4.39 8.10 7.25
N GLU A 14 4.39 9.30 7.83
CA GLU A 14 3.17 9.95 8.33
C GLU A 14 2.21 10.32 7.18
N GLN A 15 2.73 10.86 6.08
CA GLN A 15 1.92 11.13 4.89
C GLN A 15 1.36 9.85 4.27
N ILE A 16 2.15 8.79 4.18
CA ILE A 16 1.71 7.48 3.67
C ILE A 16 0.57 6.93 4.54
N ASN A 17 0.73 6.96 5.87
CA ASN A 17 -0.32 6.53 6.80
C ASN A 17 -1.63 7.30 6.57
N ASN A 18 -1.56 8.63 6.46
CA ASN A 18 -2.74 9.46 6.21
C ASN A 18 -3.40 9.13 4.86
N THR A 19 -2.62 8.93 3.80
CA THR A 19 -3.15 8.55 2.47
C THR A 19 -3.77 7.15 2.49
N THR A 20 -3.15 6.19 3.18
CA THR A 20 -3.69 4.82 3.28
C THR A 20 -4.95 4.75 4.13
N GLU A 21 -5.09 5.61 5.14
CA GLU A 21 -6.31 5.76 5.91
C GLU A 21 -7.44 6.36 5.08
N LEU A 22 -7.14 7.37 4.25
CA LEU A 22 -8.10 7.99 3.31
C LEU A 22 -8.59 7.03 2.22
N ILE A 23 -7.72 6.16 1.69
CA ILE A 23 -8.07 5.21 0.61
C ILE A 23 -8.67 3.90 1.20
N GLY A 24 -8.82 3.79 2.52
CA GLY A 24 -9.31 2.57 3.17
C GLY A 24 -8.33 1.39 3.09
N ILE A 25 -7.06 1.67 2.80
CA ILE A 25 -5.96 0.71 2.72
C ILE A 25 -5.43 0.34 4.12
N LYS A 26 -5.91 0.98 5.19
CA LYS A 26 -5.62 0.64 6.59
C LYS A 26 -6.25 -0.69 7.05
N ASP A 27 -6.47 -1.59 6.11
CA ASP A 27 -6.78 -2.98 6.37
C ASP A 27 -5.53 -3.65 6.97
N ASN A 28 -5.68 -4.38 8.07
CA ASN A 28 -4.57 -5.13 8.68
C ASN A 28 -3.97 -6.18 7.72
N ASN A 29 -4.71 -6.53 6.67
CA ASN A 29 -4.28 -7.41 5.61
C ASN A 29 -3.39 -6.67 4.59
N ILE A 30 -3.25 -5.35 4.61
CA ILE A 30 -2.38 -4.63 3.66
C ILE A 30 -1.08 -4.18 4.33
N THR A 31 0.04 -4.74 3.88
CA THR A 31 1.38 -4.37 4.34
C THR A 31 2.11 -3.56 3.26
N ILE A 32 2.45 -2.31 3.55
CA ILE A 32 3.25 -1.48 2.65
C ILE A 32 4.71 -1.94 2.70
N GLN A 33 5.24 -2.36 1.55
CA GLN A 33 6.62 -2.81 1.42
C GLN A 33 7.57 -1.64 1.08
N LYS A 34 7.13 -0.75 0.19
CA LYS A 34 7.93 0.38 -0.28
C LYS A 34 7.05 1.56 -0.65
N ALA A 35 7.60 2.75 -0.50
CA ALA A 35 7.05 3.96 -1.07
C ALA A 35 8.17 4.73 -1.80
N LEU A 36 7.91 5.12 -3.04
CA LEU A 36 8.81 5.90 -3.87
C LEU A 36 8.17 7.26 -4.15
N ASP A 37 9.00 8.29 -4.15
CA ASP A 37 8.60 9.64 -4.53
C ASP A 37 9.07 9.89 -5.98
N GLY A 38 8.12 9.99 -6.90
CA GLY A 38 8.35 10.33 -8.31
C GLY A 38 8.31 11.84 -8.56
N GLY A 39 8.23 12.67 -7.50
CA GLY A 39 8.10 14.12 -7.59
C GLY A 39 6.66 14.56 -7.89
N SER A 40 6.14 14.23 -9.07
CA SER A 40 4.75 14.54 -9.46
C SER A 40 3.72 13.54 -8.91
N HIS A 41 4.16 12.33 -8.59
CA HIS A 41 3.32 11.26 -8.05
C HIS A 41 4.11 10.43 -7.05
N ARG A 42 3.41 9.68 -6.21
CA ARG A 42 4.00 8.74 -5.26
C ARG A 42 3.55 7.33 -5.61
N GLU A 43 4.49 6.41 -5.58
CA GLU A 43 4.23 4.99 -5.85
C GLU A 43 4.34 4.22 -4.54
N ILE A 44 3.33 3.41 -4.23
CA ILE A 44 3.30 2.58 -3.04
C ILE A 44 3.20 1.13 -3.48
N TYR A 45 4.18 0.32 -3.10
CA TYR A 45 4.15 -1.12 -3.28
C TYR A 45 3.64 -1.76 -1.99
N ALA A 46 2.50 -2.43 -2.06
CA ALA A 46 1.89 -3.11 -0.93
C ALA A 46 1.65 -4.59 -1.23
N LYS A 47 1.71 -5.40 -0.18
CA LYS A 47 1.25 -6.79 -0.18
C LYS A 47 -0.12 -6.83 0.48
N LEU A 48 -1.04 -7.58 -0.08
CA LEU A 48 -2.36 -7.79 0.46
C LEU A 48 -2.48 -9.25 0.90
N ASP A 49 -2.38 -9.47 2.20
CA ASP A 49 -2.51 -10.73 2.94
C ASP A 49 -3.98 -10.99 3.32
N TYR A 50 -4.86 -10.95 2.32
CA TYR A 50 -6.22 -11.50 2.43
C TYR A 50 -6.36 -12.72 1.53
N THR A 51 -7.20 -13.66 1.94
CA THR A 51 -7.65 -14.68 0.98
C THR A 51 -8.69 -14.02 0.08
N PRO A 52 -8.49 -13.98 -1.25
CA PRO A 52 -9.47 -13.41 -2.14
C PRO A 52 -10.81 -14.14 -1.96
N PRO A 53 -11.94 -13.42 -1.86
CA PRO A 53 -13.22 -14.09 -1.81
C PRO A 53 -13.42 -14.92 -3.08
N LEU A 54 -13.96 -16.12 -2.94
CA LEU A 54 -14.30 -16.97 -4.07
C LEU A 54 -15.25 -16.19 -4.99
N CYS A 55 -14.85 -15.95 -6.23
CA CYS A 55 -15.73 -15.28 -7.17
C CYS A 55 -16.92 -16.21 -7.45
N PRO A 56 -18.17 -15.82 -7.07
CA PRO A 56 -19.34 -16.68 -7.26
C PRO A 56 -19.57 -16.99 -8.74
N HIS A 57 -19.18 -16.06 -9.61
CA HIS A 57 -19.34 -16.14 -11.05
C HIS A 57 -18.35 -17.09 -11.72
N PHE A 58 -17.18 -17.33 -11.12
CA PHE A 58 -16.11 -18.14 -11.70
C PHE A 58 -15.77 -19.40 -10.91
N GLN A 59 -16.62 -19.80 -9.95
CA GLN A 59 -16.41 -21.00 -9.11
C GLN A 59 -15.00 -21.05 -8.46
N GLY A 60 -14.44 -19.90 -8.10
CA GLY A 60 -13.08 -19.81 -7.55
C GLY A 60 -11.95 -19.87 -8.58
N THR A 61 -12.25 -19.88 -9.89
CA THR A 61 -11.24 -19.82 -10.95
C THR A 61 -10.71 -18.38 -11.07
N MET A 62 -9.43 -18.18 -10.81
CA MET A 62 -8.75 -16.90 -11.09
C MET A 62 -8.52 -16.77 -12.58
N ILE A 63 -9.07 -15.71 -13.18
CA ILE A 63 -8.84 -15.37 -14.58
C ILE A 63 -7.41 -14.82 -14.71
N LYS A 64 -6.60 -15.39 -15.60
CA LYS A 64 -5.39 -14.73 -16.08
C LYS A 64 -5.78 -13.76 -17.19
N TYR A 65 -5.29 -12.54 -17.14
CA TYR A 65 -5.31 -11.63 -18.28
C TYR A 65 -4.03 -11.90 -19.10
N ASP A 66 -4.18 -12.13 -20.40
CA ASP A 66 -3.06 -12.12 -21.35
C ASP A 66 -2.53 -10.69 -21.57
#